data_AF-A0A2V6P0L5-F1
#
_entry.id   AF-A0A2V6P0L5-F1
#
_cell.length_a   1.000
_cell.length_b   1.000
_cell.length_c   1.000
_cell.angle_alpha   90.00
_cell.angle_beta   90.00
_cell.angle_gamma   90.00
#
_symmetry.space_group_name_H-M   'P 1'
#
loop_
_entity.id
_entity.type
_entity.pdbx_description
1 polymer ?
#
loop_
_entity_poly.entity_id
_entity_poly.type
_entity_poly.pdbx_seq_one_letter_code
_entity_poly.pdbx_strand_id
1 'polypeptide(L)'
;MLLALTAEQRTLGQTTINRFNCEDPFSLCTERQYNRSFDPDYKGRYIGHDEPALLFYSNVNGSGNHNVYNLVLPTDPPTFPTDASPKGTGGPTIWNFQLHPAFWFGMALCDTESSPLFSHKCVPDSDDNIFDNGDPDSPRYIGRHPGTAFLELQFYSPGWVTGFTPSQYVAALHINSLSIKAAGPKGPIANNLDCQNKVGLETTSFAFLTLDGKSQAPGGPLNSDPNRFAVLPGETFLMNPGDSLRVTIRDTEDGLLTMVEDLTTGQTGFMTASVANGFAQIVFNPHAKTCSSRPYAYHPMYATSNEHTRVPWAAHTFNVG
;
A
#
# COMPACT_ATOMS: atom_id res chain seq x y z
N MET A 1 -62.89 -14.46 42.40
CA MET A 1 -62.50 -15.87 42.19
C MET A 1 -61.21 -15.84 41.38
N LEU A 2 -60.11 -16.21 42.02
CA LEU A 2 -58.74 -16.19 41.51
C LEU A 2 -58.57 -17.19 40.36
N LEU A 3 -57.85 -16.83 39.30
CA LEU A 3 -56.65 -17.59 38.88
C LEU A 3 -55.79 -16.77 37.92
N ALA A 4 -54.50 -16.80 38.21
CA ALA A 4 -53.44 -15.93 37.72
C ALA A 4 -53.01 -16.26 36.29
N LEU A 5 -52.62 -15.23 35.53
CA LEU A 5 -51.75 -15.35 34.37
C LEU A 5 -50.38 -14.83 34.77
N THR A 6 -49.44 -15.76 34.90
CA THR A 6 -48.03 -15.51 35.20
C THR A 6 -47.33 -14.88 34.00
N ALA A 7 -46.52 -13.86 34.28
CA ALA A 7 -45.60 -13.23 33.34
C ALA A 7 -44.49 -14.21 32.96
N GLU A 8 -44.39 -14.57 31.67
CA GLU A 8 -43.13 -15.04 31.10
C GLU A 8 -42.32 -13.82 30.69
N GLN A 9 -41.39 -13.42 31.58
CA GLN A 9 -40.23 -12.65 31.18
C GLN A 9 -39.43 -13.50 30.19
N ARG A 10 -39.57 -13.21 28.89
CA ARG A 10 -38.52 -13.55 27.93
C ARG A 10 -37.31 -12.70 28.29
N THR A 11 -36.40 -13.29 29.05
CA THR A 11 -35.02 -12.85 29.12
C THR A 11 -34.48 -12.82 27.70
N LEU A 12 -34.40 -11.61 27.12
CA LEU A 12 -33.44 -11.34 26.06
C LEU A 12 -32.10 -11.69 26.68
N GLY A 13 -31.55 -12.85 26.28
CA GLY A 13 -30.21 -13.22 26.63
C GLY A 13 -29.32 -12.02 26.30
N GLN A 14 -28.67 -11.48 27.31
CA GLN A 14 -27.53 -10.61 27.09
C GLN A 14 -26.60 -11.42 26.20
N THR A 15 -26.52 -11.05 24.93
CA THR A 15 -25.39 -11.40 24.10
C THR A 15 -24.18 -10.98 24.92
N THR A 16 -23.40 -11.96 25.37
CA THR A 16 -22.07 -11.71 25.88
C THR A 16 -21.39 -10.87 24.81
N ILE A 17 -21.21 -9.58 25.09
CA ILE A 17 -20.38 -8.72 24.28
C ILE A 17 -19.00 -9.36 24.37
N ASN A 18 -18.62 -10.11 23.34
CA ASN A 18 -17.23 -10.55 23.18
C ASN A 18 -16.42 -9.26 23.20
N ARG A 19 -15.61 -9.07 24.24
CA ARG A 19 -14.71 -7.93 24.31
C ARG A 19 -13.79 -8.03 23.09
N PHE A 20 -13.65 -6.91 22.38
CA PHE A 20 -12.71 -6.77 21.28
C PHE A 20 -11.33 -7.24 21.77
N ASN A 21 -10.77 -8.25 21.11
CA ASN A 21 -9.49 -8.82 21.49
C ASN A 21 -8.44 -8.25 20.55
N CYS A 22 -7.69 -7.26 21.03
CA CYS A 22 -6.57 -6.66 20.29
C CYS A 22 -5.44 -7.67 19.98
N GLU A 23 -5.52 -8.89 20.53
CA GLU A 23 -4.60 -10.00 20.26
C GLU A 23 -5.01 -10.84 19.02
N ASP A 24 -6.08 -10.47 18.30
CA ASP A 24 -6.40 -11.11 17.02
C ASP A 24 -5.42 -10.61 15.94
N PRO A 25 -4.63 -11.50 15.29
CA PRO A 25 -3.58 -11.11 14.36
C PRO A 25 -4.07 -10.38 13.10
N PHE A 26 -5.38 -10.30 12.87
CA PHE A 26 -5.96 -9.65 11.69
C PHE A 26 -6.78 -8.39 11.99
N SER A 27 -6.74 -7.89 13.23
CA SER A 27 -7.51 -6.71 13.63
C SER A 27 -6.65 -5.63 14.29
N LEU A 28 -6.74 -4.40 13.78
CA LEU A 28 -6.13 -3.22 14.41
C LEU A 28 -7.00 -2.73 15.57
N CYS A 29 -6.35 -2.25 16.64
CA CYS A 29 -6.99 -1.78 17.88
C CYS A 29 -8.05 -0.67 17.69
N THR A 30 -8.03 0.00 16.55
CA THR A 30 -8.98 1.06 16.16
C THR A 30 -10.19 0.56 15.38
N GLU A 31 -10.22 -0.72 15.01
CA GLU A 31 -11.31 -1.28 14.23
C GLU A 31 -12.60 -1.35 15.04
N ARG A 32 -13.71 -0.99 14.40
CA ARG A 32 -15.00 -1.19 15.04
C ARG A 32 -15.24 -2.69 15.15
N GLN A 33 -15.67 -3.13 16.33
CA GLN A 33 -16.18 -4.50 16.58
C GLN A 33 -17.25 -4.95 15.56
N TYR A 34 -17.90 -4.00 14.88
CA TYR A 34 -18.90 -4.20 13.84
C TYR A 34 -18.43 -3.78 12.44
N ASN A 35 -17.14 -3.90 12.14
CA ASN A 35 -16.64 -3.94 10.77
C ASN A 35 -17.13 -5.23 10.07
N ARG A 36 -18.45 -5.44 9.99
CA ARG A 36 -19.10 -6.46 9.19
C ARG A 36 -19.85 -5.75 8.09
N SER A 37 -19.49 -6.03 6.83
CA SER A 37 -20.22 -5.47 5.71
C SER A 37 -21.65 -6.04 5.71
N PHE A 38 -22.65 -5.16 5.56
CA PHE A 38 -24.04 -5.55 5.32
C PHE A 38 -24.29 -5.90 3.86
N ASP A 39 -23.26 -5.82 3.02
CA ASP A 39 -23.27 -6.32 1.65
C ASP A 39 -23.41 -7.87 1.66
N PRO A 40 -24.43 -8.44 0.99
CA PRO A 40 -24.64 -9.88 0.91
C PRO A 40 -23.44 -10.64 0.31
N ASP A 41 -22.63 -10.01 -0.54
CA ASP A 41 -21.47 -10.64 -1.18
C ASP A 41 -20.31 -10.84 -0.19
N TYR A 42 -20.19 -9.94 0.80
CA TYR A 42 -19.18 -9.99 1.85
C TYR A 42 -19.62 -10.80 3.07
N LYS A 43 -20.88 -11.27 3.13
CA LYS A 43 -21.40 -12.26 4.11
C LYS A 43 -21.04 -11.93 5.58
N GLY A 44 -21.03 -10.66 5.95
CA GLY A 44 -20.67 -10.22 7.30
C GLY A 44 -19.20 -10.43 7.67
N ARG A 45 -18.29 -10.51 6.69
CA ARG A 45 -16.84 -10.52 6.88
C ARG A 45 -16.31 -9.11 7.15
N TYR A 46 -15.11 -9.09 7.72
CA TYR A 46 -14.30 -7.91 8.02
C TYR A 46 -14.25 -6.92 6.84
N ILE A 47 -14.55 -5.64 7.07
CA ILE A 47 -14.56 -4.59 6.02
C ILE A 47 -13.20 -3.90 5.83
N GLY A 48 -12.12 -4.42 6.41
CA GLY A 48 -10.79 -3.86 6.21
C GLY A 48 -10.38 -2.78 7.21
N HIS A 49 -9.11 -2.42 7.12
CA HIS A 49 -8.57 -1.16 7.59
C HIS A 49 -8.94 -0.06 6.60
N ASP A 50 -9.17 1.16 7.09
CA ASP A 50 -9.41 2.31 6.22
C ASP A 50 -8.06 2.89 5.76
N GLU A 51 -7.95 3.22 4.47
CA GLU A 51 -6.78 3.89 3.89
C GLU A 51 -7.19 5.30 3.40
N PRO A 52 -7.24 6.33 4.26
CA PRO A 52 -7.56 7.68 3.81
C PRO A 52 -6.40 8.27 2.99
N ALA A 53 -6.71 9.01 1.92
CA ALA A 53 -5.71 9.63 1.05
C ALA A 53 -5.90 11.15 0.91
N LEU A 54 -4.79 11.87 0.71
CA LEU A 54 -4.77 13.30 0.37
C LEU A 54 -4.18 13.48 -1.03
N LEU A 55 -5.02 13.87 -2.00
CA LEU A 55 -4.63 13.88 -3.40
C LEU A 55 -3.99 15.20 -3.80
N PHE A 56 -2.98 15.15 -4.67
CA PHE A 56 -2.39 16.33 -5.30
C PHE A 56 -2.69 16.37 -6.80
N TYR A 57 -3.37 17.44 -7.25
CA TYR A 57 -3.66 17.67 -8.66
C TYR A 57 -3.08 18.98 -9.18
N SER A 58 -2.40 18.90 -10.31
CA SER A 58 -1.85 19.99 -11.11
C SER A 58 -1.63 19.51 -12.54
N ASN A 59 -2.11 20.28 -13.52
CA ASN A 59 -1.85 20.02 -14.94
C ASN A 59 -0.48 20.53 -15.43
N VAL A 60 0.41 20.93 -14.50
CA VAL A 60 1.77 21.35 -14.83
C VAL A 60 2.64 20.12 -15.06
N ASN A 61 3.25 20.02 -16.24
CA ASN A 61 4.19 18.93 -16.54
C ASN A 61 5.27 18.83 -15.45
N GLY A 62 5.46 17.63 -14.91
CA GLY A 62 6.30 17.39 -13.74
C GLY A 62 5.52 17.02 -12.47
N SER A 63 4.23 17.38 -12.38
CA SER A 63 3.41 17.08 -11.20
C SER A 63 3.07 15.60 -11.04
N GLY A 64 3.18 14.81 -12.12
CA GLY A 64 2.91 13.38 -12.10
C GLY A 64 4.12 12.51 -11.76
N ASN A 65 5.32 13.09 -11.76
CA ASN A 65 6.57 12.33 -11.78
C ASN A 65 7.72 12.95 -10.99
N HIS A 66 7.55 14.11 -10.37
CA HIS A 66 8.51 14.73 -9.47
C HIS A 66 7.79 15.45 -8.33
N ASN A 67 7.78 14.82 -7.16
CA ASN A 67 7.15 15.34 -5.95
C ASN A 67 8.16 15.52 -4.82
N VAL A 68 8.00 16.61 -4.09
CA VAL A 68 8.80 16.91 -2.88
C VAL A 68 7.85 17.25 -1.74
N TYR A 69 7.96 16.51 -0.63
CA TYR A 69 7.17 16.70 0.57
C TYR A 69 8.09 17.07 1.73
N ASN A 70 7.62 17.94 2.62
CA ASN A 70 8.26 18.17 3.91
C ASN A 70 7.30 17.74 4.99
N LEU A 71 7.77 16.93 5.94
CA LEU A 71 6.99 16.49 7.09
C LEU A 71 7.86 16.44 8.34
N VAL A 72 7.18 16.40 9.49
CA VAL A 72 7.81 16.02 10.75
C VAL A 72 7.27 14.64 11.11
N LEU A 73 8.15 13.67 11.38
CA LEU A 73 7.73 12.34 11.76
C LEU A 73 6.88 12.38 13.04
N PRO A 74 5.75 11.67 13.10
CA PRO A 74 4.95 11.61 14.30
C PRO A 74 5.76 11.11 15.50
N THR A 75 5.45 11.64 16.68
CA THR A 75 5.97 11.18 17.96
C THR A 75 4.88 10.48 18.75
N ASP A 76 5.23 9.45 19.50
CA ASP A 76 4.32 8.85 20.46
C ASP A 76 4.18 9.72 21.73
N PRO A 77 3.00 9.71 22.38
CA PRO A 77 2.86 10.28 23.71
C PRO A 77 3.89 9.70 24.68
N PRO A 78 4.45 10.50 25.61
CA PRO A 78 5.44 10.04 26.58
C PRO A 78 4.87 9.06 27.61
N THR A 79 3.54 8.98 27.72
CA THR A 79 2.84 8.02 28.57
C THR A 79 2.60 6.73 27.81
N PHE A 80 2.77 5.57 28.46
CA PHE A 80 2.40 4.28 27.88
C PHE A 80 0.92 4.24 27.51
N PRO A 81 0.52 3.41 26.52
CA PRO A 81 -0.88 3.24 26.19
C PRO A 81 -1.68 2.82 27.42
N THR A 82 -2.87 3.39 27.59
CA THR A 82 -3.77 3.08 28.72
C THR A 82 -5.14 2.72 28.20
N ASP A 83 -5.82 1.80 28.87
CA ASP A 83 -7.24 1.57 28.63
C ASP A 83 -8.05 2.86 28.84
N ALA A 84 -9.19 2.96 28.14
CA ALA A 84 -10.11 4.05 28.36
C ALA A 84 -10.58 4.08 29.83
N SER A 85 -10.65 5.26 30.43
CA SER A 85 -11.13 5.44 31.81
C SER A 85 -12.53 4.84 31.95
N PRO A 86 -12.77 3.92 32.92
CA PRO A 86 -14.09 3.36 33.18
C PRO A 86 -15.15 4.41 33.56
N LYS A 87 -14.71 5.63 33.92
CA LYS A 87 -15.57 6.75 34.32
C LYS A 87 -15.90 7.70 33.16
N GLY A 88 -15.40 7.45 31.95
CA GLY A 88 -15.64 8.28 30.76
C GLY A 88 -14.97 9.67 30.79
N THR A 89 -14.14 9.96 31.79
CA THR A 89 -13.35 11.19 31.89
C THR A 89 -11.88 10.88 31.67
N GLY A 90 -11.28 11.51 30.65
CA GLY A 90 -9.93 11.19 30.14
C GLY A 90 -9.97 10.11 29.07
N GLY A 91 -9.46 10.42 27.87
CA GLY A 91 -9.31 9.45 26.78
C GLY A 91 -8.15 8.48 27.05
N PRO A 92 -8.14 7.30 26.40
CA PRO A 92 -6.98 6.42 26.44
C PRO A 92 -5.75 7.15 25.89
N THR A 93 -4.56 6.87 26.44
CA THR A 93 -3.33 7.17 25.72
C THR A 93 -3.16 6.11 24.64
N ILE A 94 -2.92 6.53 23.40
CA ILE A 94 -2.72 5.64 22.26
C ILE A 94 -1.43 6.07 21.54
N TRP A 95 -0.58 5.11 21.20
CA TRP A 95 0.63 5.34 20.39
C TRP A 95 0.33 5.23 18.90
N ASN A 96 1.16 5.83 18.06
CA ASN A 96 0.97 5.91 16.61
C ASN A 96 0.83 4.55 15.99
N PHE A 97 1.62 3.56 16.41
CA PHE A 97 1.53 2.21 15.86
C PHE A 97 0.13 1.62 16.04
N GLN A 98 -0.58 1.94 17.12
CA GLN A 98 -1.93 1.41 17.38
C GLN A 98 -3.02 2.09 16.53
N LEU A 99 -2.72 3.26 15.96
CA LEU A 99 -3.65 4.04 15.13
C LEU A 99 -3.37 3.88 13.64
N HIS A 100 -2.09 3.80 13.27
CA HIS A 100 -1.61 3.83 11.90
C HIS A 100 -0.54 2.74 11.72
N PRO A 101 -0.83 1.64 10.99
CA PRO A 101 0.16 0.61 10.71
C PRO A 101 1.34 1.16 9.89
N ALA A 102 1.03 2.03 8.93
CA ALA A 102 1.95 2.83 8.15
C ALA A 102 1.22 4.07 7.61
N PHE A 103 1.98 5.07 7.18
CA PHE A 103 1.53 6.08 6.22
C PHE A 103 2.44 6.02 5.00
N TRP A 104 1.99 6.52 3.86
CA TRP A 104 2.79 6.47 2.64
C TRP A 104 2.57 7.64 1.72
N PHE A 105 3.52 7.81 0.80
CA PHE A 105 3.39 8.68 -0.38
C PHE A 105 3.23 7.82 -1.62
N GLY A 106 2.26 8.17 -2.45
CA GLY A 106 1.80 7.40 -3.59
C GLY A 106 2.17 7.99 -4.95
N MET A 107 2.35 7.12 -5.94
CA MET A 107 2.54 7.49 -7.35
C MET A 107 2.13 6.35 -8.29
N ALA A 108 1.41 6.65 -9.38
CA ALA A 108 1.14 5.68 -10.43
C ALA A 108 2.39 5.45 -11.29
N LEU A 109 2.75 4.18 -11.50
CA LEU A 109 3.92 3.75 -12.25
C LEU A 109 3.52 2.90 -13.46
N CYS A 110 4.35 2.91 -14.51
CA CYS A 110 4.22 1.95 -15.60
C CYS A 110 4.55 0.53 -15.11
N ASP A 111 3.66 -0.44 -15.36
CA ASP A 111 3.97 -1.88 -15.27
C ASP A 111 3.29 -2.62 -16.42
N THR A 112 4.09 -3.05 -17.38
CA THR A 112 3.60 -3.63 -18.64
C THR A 112 3.06 -5.07 -18.50
N GLU A 113 3.10 -5.64 -17.30
CA GLU A 113 2.52 -6.95 -16.96
C GLU A 113 1.42 -6.86 -15.88
N SER A 114 1.01 -5.64 -15.53
CA SER A 114 -0.08 -5.40 -14.60
C SER A 114 -1.40 -5.12 -15.32
N SER A 115 -2.51 -5.34 -14.62
CA SER A 115 -3.87 -5.01 -15.05
C SER A 115 -3.96 -3.59 -15.65
N PRO A 116 -4.74 -3.38 -16.73
CA PRO A 116 -5.74 -4.31 -17.29
C PRO A 116 -5.21 -5.32 -18.31
N LEU A 117 -3.91 -5.30 -18.65
CA LEU A 117 -3.27 -6.24 -19.58
C LEU A 117 -3.90 -6.26 -20.99
N PHE A 118 -4.31 -5.09 -21.48
CA PHE A 118 -4.69 -4.90 -22.88
C PHE A 118 -3.46 -4.75 -23.79
N SER A 119 -2.41 -4.12 -23.26
CA SER A 119 -1.18 -3.74 -23.95
C SER A 119 0.02 -3.99 -23.02
N HIS A 120 1.14 -4.42 -23.58
CA HIS A 120 2.44 -4.49 -22.88
C HIS A 120 3.29 -3.24 -23.12
N LYS A 121 2.66 -2.10 -23.40
CA LYS A 121 3.29 -0.81 -23.66
C LYS A 121 2.76 0.23 -22.68
N CYS A 122 3.68 0.98 -22.09
CA CYS A 122 3.47 2.17 -21.30
C CYS A 122 4.60 3.13 -21.63
N VAL A 123 4.31 4.41 -21.87
CA VAL A 123 5.33 5.42 -22.15
C VAL A 123 5.59 6.18 -20.86
N PRO A 124 6.74 6.04 -20.19
CA PRO A 124 7.02 6.77 -18.95
C PRO A 124 6.75 8.28 -19.08
N ASP A 125 6.36 8.91 -17.97
CA ASP A 125 6.18 10.36 -17.87
C ASP A 125 5.25 10.96 -18.94
N SER A 126 4.18 10.24 -19.32
CA SER A 126 3.34 10.68 -20.43
C SER A 126 1.84 10.52 -20.16
N ASP A 127 1.13 11.63 -20.36
CA ASP A 127 -0.33 11.66 -20.32
C ASP A 127 -0.96 10.98 -21.56
N ASP A 128 -0.17 10.54 -22.54
CA ASP A 128 -0.64 9.62 -23.59
C ASP A 128 -1.12 8.27 -23.03
N ASN A 129 -0.74 7.95 -21.80
CA ASN A 129 -1.21 6.78 -21.06
C ASN A 129 -2.61 6.97 -20.46
N ILE A 130 -3.24 8.14 -20.55
CA ILE A 130 -4.59 8.37 -20.04
C ILE A 130 -5.63 7.68 -20.94
N PHE A 131 -6.26 6.66 -20.39
CA PHE A 131 -7.39 5.92 -20.99
C PHE A 131 -8.50 5.82 -19.94
N ASP A 132 -9.37 6.81 -19.85
CA ASP A 132 -10.39 6.91 -18.81
C ASP A 132 -11.82 6.94 -19.36
N ASN A 133 -11.96 6.68 -20.66
CA ASN A 133 -13.27 6.67 -21.30
C ASN A 133 -14.05 5.40 -20.93
N GLY A 134 -15.33 5.55 -20.57
CA GLY A 134 -16.21 4.43 -20.23
C GLY A 134 -16.76 3.64 -21.43
N ASP A 135 -16.67 4.18 -22.65
CA ASP A 135 -17.15 3.55 -23.88
C ASP A 135 -16.17 2.47 -24.38
N PRO A 136 -16.58 1.19 -24.47
CA PRO A 136 -15.74 0.09 -24.96
C PRO A 136 -15.20 0.25 -26.38
N ASP A 137 -15.88 1.02 -27.23
CA ASP A 137 -15.49 1.26 -28.62
C ASP A 137 -14.45 2.37 -28.75
N SER A 138 -14.30 3.21 -27.72
CA SER A 138 -13.34 4.30 -27.69
C SER A 138 -11.89 3.79 -27.82
N PRO A 139 -11.02 4.47 -28.58
CA PRO A 139 -9.59 4.19 -28.54
C PRO A 139 -8.97 4.45 -27.16
N ARG A 140 -9.62 5.26 -26.32
CA ARG A 140 -9.20 5.58 -24.94
C ARG A 140 -10.07 4.89 -23.88
N TYR A 141 -10.71 3.77 -24.23
CA TYR A 141 -11.48 2.96 -23.28
C TYR A 141 -10.61 2.55 -22.08
N ILE A 142 -11.14 2.67 -20.85
CA ILE A 142 -10.46 2.29 -19.61
C ILE A 142 -10.01 0.82 -19.58
N GLY A 143 -10.74 -0.08 -20.23
CA GLY A 143 -10.30 -1.48 -20.38
C GLY A 143 -9.10 -1.66 -21.31
N ARG A 144 -8.68 -0.61 -22.03
CA ARG A 144 -7.48 -0.56 -22.90
C ARG A 144 -6.30 0.19 -22.26
N HIS A 145 -6.46 0.64 -21.02
CA HIS A 145 -5.42 1.38 -20.29
C HIS A 145 -4.09 0.61 -20.26
N PRO A 146 -2.93 1.28 -20.38
CA PRO A 146 -1.63 0.67 -20.14
C PRO A 146 -1.56 -0.02 -18.77
N GLY A 147 -0.83 -1.13 -18.68
CA GLY A 147 -0.63 -1.78 -17.38
C GLY A 147 0.03 -0.82 -16.38
N THR A 148 -0.51 -0.80 -15.16
CA THR A 148 -0.15 0.18 -14.12
C THR A 148 0.25 -0.51 -12.82
N ALA A 149 1.27 -0.01 -12.15
CA ALA A 149 1.59 -0.31 -10.76
C ALA A 149 1.38 0.94 -9.89
N PHE A 150 1.34 0.78 -8.58
CA PHE A 150 1.24 1.88 -7.63
C PHE A 150 2.40 1.82 -6.64
N LEU A 151 3.15 2.91 -6.54
CA LEU A 151 4.10 3.11 -5.46
C LEU A 151 3.34 3.41 -4.18
N GLU A 152 3.74 2.77 -3.09
CA GLU A 152 3.53 3.22 -1.73
C GLU A 152 4.91 3.31 -1.08
N LEU A 153 5.44 4.52 -0.93
CA LEU A 153 6.62 4.76 -0.11
C LEU A 153 6.16 4.78 1.36
N GLN A 154 6.14 3.60 1.97
CA GLN A 154 5.60 3.39 3.31
C GLN A 154 6.60 3.75 4.40
N PHE A 155 6.11 4.40 5.44
CA PHE A 155 6.82 4.71 6.67
C PHE A 155 6.21 3.91 7.82
N TYR A 156 7.04 3.09 8.46
CA TYR A 156 6.63 2.22 9.56
C TYR A 156 7.07 2.81 10.89
N SER A 157 6.13 2.94 11.81
CA SER A 157 6.40 3.45 13.15
C SER A 157 7.16 2.46 14.03
N PRO A 158 7.89 2.94 15.04
CA PRO A 158 8.51 2.08 16.04
C PRO A 158 7.48 1.19 16.74
N GLY A 159 7.88 -0.05 17.09
CA GLY A 159 7.07 -0.89 17.99
C GLY A 159 5.77 -1.47 17.42
N TRP A 160 5.53 -1.35 16.11
CA TRP A 160 4.45 -2.07 15.42
C TRP A 160 4.54 -3.60 15.66
N VAL A 161 3.44 -4.34 15.47
CA VAL A 161 3.36 -5.79 15.77
C VAL A 161 4.33 -6.63 14.91
N THR A 162 4.82 -6.07 13.79
CA THR A 162 5.95 -6.58 13.00
C THR A 162 7.10 -5.56 12.89
N GLY A 163 7.14 -4.61 13.81
CA GLY A 163 7.99 -3.42 13.81
C GLY A 163 9.44 -3.75 13.53
N PHE A 164 9.93 -3.16 12.45
CA PHE A 164 11.29 -3.31 11.96
C PHE A 164 12.33 -2.86 13.00
N THR A 165 11.99 -1.87 13.83
CA THR A 165 12.80 -1.48 14.99
C THR A 165 11.92 -1.11 16.20
N PRO A 166 12.46 -1.19 17.43
CA PRO A 166 11.71 -0.81 18.63
C PRO A 166 11.65 0.71 18.88
N SER A 167 12.45 1.53 18.20
CA SER A 167 12.59 2.96 18.57
C SER A 167 12.68 3.94 17.40
N GLN A 168 12.87 3.46 16.17
CA GLN A 168 13.10 4.27 14.98
C GLN A 168 12.13 3.88 13.86
N TYR A 169 11.76 4.87 13.06
CA TYR A 169 11.03 4.67 11.82
C TYR A 169 11.94 4.03 10.77
N VAL A 170 11.31 3.25 9.89
CA VAL A 170 11.93 2.81 8.62
C VAL A 170 11.04 3.20 7.46
N ALA A 171 11.65 3.45 6.31
CA ALA A 171 10.94 3.68 5.06
C ALA A 171 11.24 2.56 4.06
N ALA A 172 10.21 2.09 3.36
CA ALA A 172 10.33 1.08 2.32
C ALA A 172 9.45 1.42 1.13
N LEU A 173 9.90 1.04 -0.06
CA LEU A 173 9.09 1.08 -1.26
C LEU A 173 8.26 -0.19 -1.29
N HIS A 174 6.98 -0.03 -1.56
CA HIS A 174 6.11 -1.08 -2.07
C HIS A 174 5.67 -0.64 -3.46
N ILE A 175 5.91 -1.46 -4.47
CA ILE A 175 5.36 -1.23 -5.81
C ILE A 175 4.39 -2.37 -6.08
N ASN A 176 3.11 -2.05 -5.97
CA ASN A 176 2.01 -3.00 -6.05
C ASN A 176 1.49 -3.06 -7.48
N SER A 177 1.30 -4.28 -7.98
CA SER A 177 0.80 -4.58 -9.33
C SER A 177 -0.32 -5.62 -9.24
N LEU A 178 -1.23 -5.64 -10.20
CA LEU A 178 -2.32 -6.62 -10.24
C LEU A 178 -2.17 -7.61 -11.38
N SER A 179 -1.97 -8.87 -11.02
CA SER A 179 -1.75 -10.00 -11.91
C SER A 179 -3.07 -10.61 -12.43
N ILE A 180 -3.96 -9.75 -12.94
CA ILE A 180 -5.27 -10.10 -13.52
C ILE A 180 -5.45 -9.36 -14.85
N LYS A 181 -5.81 -10.10 -15.90
CA LYS A 181 -6.30 -9.50 -17.14
C LYS A 181 -7.78 -9.19 -16.99
N ALA A 182 -8.12 -7.90 -17.02
CA ALA A 182 -9.47 -7.42 -16.74
C ALA A 182 -10.51 -7.90 -17.79
N ALA A 183 -10.13 -7.90 -19.07
CA ALA A 183 -11.00 -8.28 -20.18
C ALA A 183 -10.53 -9.58 -20.88
N GLY A 184 -11.12 -10.72 -20.48
CA GLY A 184 -10.97 -12.01 -21.16
C GLY A 184 -12.28 -12.48 -21.85
N PRO A 185 -12.24 -13.56 -22.66
CA PRO A 185 -13.42 -14.01 -23.42
C PRO A 185 -14.63 -14.42 -22.57
N LYS A 186 -14.43 -14.72 -21.29
CA LYS A 186 -15.47 -15.13 -20.33
C LYS A 186 -15.44 -14.32 -19.02
N GLY A 187 -14.82 -13.14 -19.04
CA GLY A 187 -14.55 -12.32 -17.85
C GLY A 187 -13.07 -12.25 -17.49
N PRO A 188 -12.73 -11.75 -16.29
CA PRO A 188 -11.34 -11.59 -15.84
C PRO A 188 -10.57 -12.91 -15.82
N ILE A 189 -9.28 -12.85 -16.17
CA ILE A 189 -8.39 -14.01 -16.18
C ILE A 189 -7.26 -13.74 -15.20
N ALA A 190 -7.15 -14.57 -14.16
CA ALA A 190 -5.98 -14.57 -13.29
C ALA A 190 -4.76 -15.18 -13.99
N ASN A 191 -3.56 -14.83 -13.54
CA ASN A 191 -2.32 -15.46 -14.01
C ASN A 191 -2.23 -16.94 -13.61
N ASN A 192 -1.18 -17.66 -14.01
CA ASN A 192 -1.04 -19.08 -13.70
C ASN A 192 -1.04 -19.36 -12.19
N LEU A 193 -1.44 -20.58 -11.83
CA LEU A 193 -1.61 -21.02 -10.44
C LEU A 193 -0.30 -20.93 -9.63
N ASP A 194 0.86 -21.15 -10.24
CA ASP A 194 2.15 -21.05 -9.53
C ASP A 194 2.45 -19.59 -9.12
N CYS A 195 2.11 -18.59 -9.95
CA CYS A 195 2.21 -17.19 -9.55
C CYS A 195 1.22 -16.86 -8.42
N GLN A 196 -0.03 -17.28 -8.55
CA GLN A 196 -1.04 -17.05 -7.49
C GLN A 196 -0.58 -17.61 -6.14
N ASN A 197 0.03 -18.80 -6.14
CA ASN A 197 0.51 -19.44 -4.91
C ASN A 197 1.76 -18.77 -4.32
N LYS A 198 2.65 -18.20 -5.14
CA LYS A 198 3.92 -17.62 -4.68
C LYS A 198 3.82 -16.15 -4.29
N VAL A 199 3.07 -15.37 -5.08
CA VAL A 199 3.06 -13.90 -4.98
C VAL A 199 1.65 -13.32 -4.94
N GLY A 200 0.61 -14.16 -4.93
CA GLY A 200 -0.77 -13.70 -4.91
C GLY A 200 -1.25 -13.12 -6.24
N LEU A 201 -2.42 -12.46 -6.19
CA LEU A 201 -2.97 -11.70 -7.32
C LEU A 201 -2.45 -10.26 -7.32
N GLU A 202 -2.31 -9.67 -6.15
CA GLU A 202 -1.64 -8.39 -5.95
C GLU A 202 -0.19 -8.67 -5.56
N THR A 203 0.72 -8.34 -6.47
CA THR A 203 2.13 -8.65 -6.35
C THR A 203 2.86 -7.41 -5.91
N THR A 204 3.81 -7.52 -4.98
CA THR A 204 4.56 -6.37 -4.47
C THR A 204 6.06 -6.52 -4.71
N SER A 205 6.67 -5.52 -5.36
CA SER A 205 8.12 -5.29 -5.30
C SER A 205 8.43 -4.48 -4.05
N PHE A 206 9.49 -4.83 -3.32
CA PHE A 206 9.80 -4.24 -2.02
C PHE A 206 11.29 -4.07 -1.83
N ALA A 207 11.69 -2.91 -1.32
CA ALA A 207 13.02 -2.65 -0.79
C ALA A 207 12.97 -1.55 0.27
N PHE A 208 13.78 -1.67 1.32
CA PHE A 208 14.02 -0.54 2.23
C PHE A 208 14.80 0.56 1.55
N LEU A 209 14.65 1.79 2.05
CA LEU A 209 15.63 2.84 1.80
C LEU A 209 16.91 2.48 2.55
N THR A 210 18.03 2.55 1.84
CA THR A 210 19.35 2.28 2.41
C THR A 210 20.23 3.52 2.30
N LEU A 211 21.29 3.57 3.10
CA LEU A 211 22.22 4.70 3.13
C LEU A 211 23.06 4.81 1.85
N ASP A 212 23.21 3.72 1.10
CA ASP A 212 23.99 3.68 -0.15
C ASP A 212 23.15 3.42 -1.42
N GLY A 213 21.81 3.32 -1.27
CA GLY A 213 20.88 3.10 -2.38
C GLY A 213 20.89 1.70 -2.96
N LYS A 214 21.63 0.75 -2.38
CA LYS A 214 21.62 -0.65 -2.80
C LYS A 214 20.59 -1.44 -2.03
N SER A 215 19.81 -2.24 -2.76
CA SER A 215 18.83 -3.10 -2.12
C SER A 215 19.51 -4.24 -1.36
N GLN A 216 19.07 -4.49 -0.13
CA GLN A 216 19.57 -5.56 0.74
C GLN A 216 19.37 -6.96 0.17
N ALA A 217 18.33 -7.11 -0.67
CA ALA A 217 18.07 -8.27 -1.50
C ALA A 217 17.34 -7.80 -2.78
N PRO A 218 17.28 -8.60 -3.86
CA PRO A 218 16.58 -8.20 -5.08
C PRO A 218 15.15 -7.72 -4.81
N GLY A 219 14.77 -6.53 -5.30
CA GLY A 219 13.49 -5.89 -4.98
C GLY A 219 12.25 -6.57 -5.59
N GLY A 220 12.42 -7.45 -6.58
CA GLY A 220 11.30 -8.05 -7.33
C GLY A 220 10.43 -9.04 -6.52
N PRO A 221 9.17 -9.28 -6.93
CA PRO A 221 8.19 -9.99 -6.09
C PRO A 221 8.48 -11.47 -5.88
N LEU A 222 9.18 -12.15 -6.80
CA LEU A 222 9.58 -13.55 -6.66
C LEU A 222 10.80 -13.77 -5.76
N ASN A 223 11.43 -12.70 -5.27
CA ASN A 223 12.54 -12.85 -4.35
C ASN A 223 12.06 -13.40 -3.00
N SER A 224 12.61 -14.54 -2.59
CA SER A 224 12.30 -15.23 -1.33
C SER A 224 13.39 -15.05 -0.27
N ASP A 225 14.39 -14.20 -0.51
CA ASP A 225 15.42 -13.90 0.50
C ASP A 225 14.77 -13.19 1.70
N PRO A 226 14.81 -13.78 2.90
CA PRO A 226 14.22 -13.17 4.10
C PRO A 226 14.87 -11.84 4.48
N ASN A 227 16.13 -11.59 4.08
CA ASN A 227 16.83 -10.33 4.34
C ASN A 227 16.14 -9.13 3.70
N ARG A 228 15.29 -9.36 2.68
CA ARG A 228 14.43 -8.32 2.08
C ARG A 228 13.58 -7.61 3.13
N PHE A 229 13.19 -8.27 4.22
CA PHE A 229 12.36 -7.70 5.29
C PHE A 229 13.13 -7.48 6.60
N ALA A 230 14.45 -7.66 6.60
CA ALA A 230 15.27 -7.43 7.80
C ALA A 230 15.77 -5.99 7.83
N VAL A 231 15.80 -5.38 9.01
CA VAL A 231 16.59 -4.16 9.23
C VAL A 231 18.03 -4.56 9.48
N LEU A 232 18.94 -3.97 8.72
CA LEU A 232 20.39 -4.17 8.85
C LEU A 232 20.99 -2.86 9.40
N PRO A 233 21.36 -2.81 10.69
CA PRO A 233 21.91 -1.60 11.30
C PRO A 233 23.17 -1.10 10.56
N GLY A 234 23.17 0.18 10.19
CA GLY A 234 24.25 0.80 9.42
C GLY A 234 24.14 0.65 7.90
N GLU A 235 23.13 -0.07 7.41
CA GLU A 235 22.80 -0.19 5.98
C GLU A 235 21.40 0.36 5.69
N THR A 236 20.39 -0.11 6.45
CA THR A 236 19.02 0.40 6.39
C THR A 236 18.98 1.83 6.93
N PHE A 237 18.31 2.73 6.22
CA PHE A 237 18.09 4.10 6.68
C PHE A 237 17.03 4.14 7.78
N LEU A 238 17.42 4.66 8.95
CA LEU A 238 16.58 4.77 10.15
C LEU A 238 16.36 6.24 10.51
N MET A 239 15.17 6.58 10.97
CA MET A 239 14.79 7.94 11.37
C MET A 239 14.18 7.94 12.76
N ASN A 240 14.37 9.00 13.54
CA ASN A 240 13.80 9.10 14.87
C ASN A 240 12.40 9.74 14.82
N PRO A 241 11.50 9.38 15.75
CA PRO A 241 10.27 10.12 15.96
C PRO A 241 10.56 11.61 16.19
N GLY A 242 9.83 12.49 15.51
CA GLY A 242 10.01 13.95 15.59
C GLY A 242 11.04 14.54 14.64
N ASP A 243 11.75 13.71 13.85
CA ASP A 243 12.68 14.23 12.84
C ASP A 243 11.96 15.00 11.73
N SER A 244 12.58 16.08 11.25
CA SER A 244 12.09 16.86 10.10
C SER A 244 12.66 16.26 8.82
N LEU A 245 11.77 15.83 7.93
CA LEU A 245 12.15 15.13 6.71
C LEU A 245 11.82 15.95 5.46
N ARG A 246 12.66 15.79 4.44
CA ARG A 246 12.30 16.07 3.05
C ARG A 246 12.25 14.76 2.28
N VAL A 247 11.09 14.45 1.71
CA VAL A 247 10.86 13.28 0.86
C VAL A 247 10.85 13.73 -0.58
N THR A 248 11.65 13.10 -1.43
CA THR A 248 11.68 13.32 -2.89
C THR A 248 11.32 12.02 -3.59
N ILE A 249 10.32 12.08 -4.47
CA ILE A 249 9.96 10.98 -5.38
C ILE A 249 10.08 11.54 -6.79
N ARG A 250 11.02 11.02 -7.59
CA ARG A 250 11.24 11.51 -8.95
C ARG A 250 11.71 10.44 -9.91
N ASP A 251 11.43 10.63 -11.20
CA ASP A 251 12.01 9.78 -12.22
C ASP A 251 13.52 10.00 -12.42
N THR A 252 14.20 8.95 -12.89
CA THR A 252 15.59 8.95 -13.35
C THR A 252 15.76 8.03 -14.55
N GLU A 253 16.90 8.10 -15.24
CA GLU A 253 17.20 7.20 -16.36
C GLU A 253 17.18 5.70 -15.95
N ASP A 254 17.56 5.39 -14.71
CA ASP A 254 17.65 4.01 -14.20
C ASP A 254 16.33 3.49 -13.59
N GLY A 255 15.34 4.35 -13.40
CA GLY A 255 14.07 4.07 -12.72
C GLY A 255 13.69 5.13 -11.67
N LEU A 256 12.59 4.89 -10.99
CA LEU A 256 12.03 5.77 -9.97
C LEU A 256 12.96 5.86 -8.75
N LEU A 257 13.40 7.07 -8.42
CA LEU A 257 14.11 7.36 -7.17
C LEU A 257 13.12 7.77 -6.09
N THR A 258 13.18 7.10 -4.95
CA THR A 258 12.65 7.62 -3.69
C THR A 258 13.81 7.95 -2.76
N MET A 259 13.77 9.13 -2.16
CA MET A 259 14.82 9.65 -1.30
C MET A 259 14.19 10.35 -0.11
N VAL A 260 14.75 10.12 1.07
CA VAL A 260 14.37 10.79 2.30
C VAL A 260 15.62 11.40 2.91
N GLU A 261 15.64 12.72 2.95
CA GLU A 261 16.63 13.51 3.66
C GLU A 261 16.09 13.80 5.06
N ASP A 262 16.76 13.27 6.08
CA ASP A 262 16.51 13.65 7.46
C ASP A 262 17.26 14.95 7.76
N LEU A 263 16.52 16.05 7.77
CA LEU A 263 17.04 17.40 7.99
C LEU A 263 17.47 17.63 9.45
N THR A 264 17.01 16.79 10.38
CA THR A 264 17.43 16.84 11.78
C THR A 264 18.81 16.21 11.96
N THR A 265 19.04 15.01 11.41
CA THR A 265 20.30 14.27 11.61
C THR A 265 21.31 14.48 10.49
N GLY A 266 20.88 15.00 9.33
CA GLY A 266 21.69 15.16 8.13
C GLY A 266 21.91 13.86 7.34
N GLN A 267 21.27 12.75 7.76
CA GLN A 267 21.34 11.49 7.04
C GLN A 267 20.41 11.48 5.82
N THR A 268 20.71 10.63 4.85
CA THR A 268 19.88 10.44 3.67
C THR A 268 19.76 8.94 3.39
N GLY A 269 18.53 8.47 3.25
CA GLY A 269 18.23 7.16 2.72
C GLY A 269 17.59 7.29 1.35
N PHE A 270 17.90 6.36 0.46
CA PHE A 270 17.29 6.35 -0.86
C PHE A 270 17.24 4.94 -1.45
N MET A 271 16.45 4.80 -2.51
CA MET A 271 16.40 3.60 -3.33
C MET A 271 15.94 3.98 -4.73
N THR A 272 16.53 3.34 -5.73
CA THR A 272 16.02 3.42 -7.12
C THR A 272 15.36 2.10 -7.48
N ALA A 273 14.13 2.13 -7.98
CA ALA A 273 13.37 0.98 -8.44
C ALA A 273 13.88 0.44 -9.79
N SER A 274 15.17 0.09 -9.82
CA SER A 274 15.94 -0.22 -11.02
C SER A 274 16.23 -1.71 -11.18
N VAL A 275 16.62 -2.09 -12.40
CA VAL A 275 17.15 -3.43 -12.69
C VAL A 275 18.39 -3.74 -11.85
N ALA A 276 19.25 -2.74 -11.59
CA ALA A 276 20.46 -2.92 -10.78
C ALA A 276 20.16 -3.29 -9.32
N ASN A 277 19.06 -2.79 -8.77
CA ASN A 277 18.55 -3.15 -7.44
C ASN A 277 17.66 -4.42 -7.46
N GLY A 278 17.61 -5.12 -8.59
CA GLY A 278 16.89 -6.38 -8.73
C GLY A 278 15.36 -6.22 -8.77
N PHE A 279 14.86 -5.03 -9.11
CA PHE A 279 13.43 -4.84 -9.38
C PHE A 279 13.04 -5.58 -10.67
N ALA A 280 11.83 -6.13 -10.64
CA ALA A 280 11.30 -6.98 -11.68
C ALA A 280 9.78 -7.00 -11.61
N GLN A 281 9.11 -7.18 -12.75
CA GLN A 281 7.66 -7.39 -12.79
C GLN A 281 7.35 -8.87 -13.00
N ILE A 282 6.23 -9.33 -12.44
CA ILE A 282 5.73 -10.69 -12.67
C ILE A 282 5.22 -10.79 -14.10
N VAL A 283 5.68 -11.80 -14.84
CA VAL A 283 5.20 -12.03 -16.21
C VAL A 283 3.77 -12.58 -16.14
N PHE A 284 2.85 -11.93 -16.83
CA PHE A 284 1.48 -12.41 -16.97
C PHE A 284 1.41 -13.47 -18.07
N ASN A 285 1.34 -14.73 -17.67
CA ASN A 285 1.12 -15.85 -18.58
C ASN A 285 0.20 -16.89 -17.92
N PRO A 286 -1.12 -16.84 -18.20
CA PRO A 286 -2.10 -17.71 -17.55
C PRO A 286 -1.97 -19.18 -17.98
N HIS A 287 -1.20 -19.47 -19.04
CA HIS A 287 -0.99 -20.81 -19.56
C HIS A 287 0.37 -21.42 -19.17
N ALA A 288 1.25 -20.65 -18.54
CA ALA A 288 2.52 -21.16 -18.03
C ALA A 288 2.28 -22.12 -16.85
N LYS A 289 3.16 -23.11 -16.69
CA LYS A 289 3.14 -24.01 -15.52
C LYS A 289 3.86 -23.44 -14.31
N THR A 290 4.81 -22.54 -14.54
CA THR A 290 5.70 -21.98 -13.53
C THR A 290 5.66 -20.47 -13.59
N CYS A 291 5.67 -19.82 -12.43
CA CYS A 291 5.77 -18.38 -12.33
C CYS A 291 7.15 -17.89 -12.75
N SER A 292 7.17 -16.75 -13.42
CA SER A 292 8.39 -16.08 -13.85
C SER A 292 8.26 -14.58 -13.66
N SER A 293 9.38 -13.91 -13.39
CA SER A 293 9.50 -12.46 -13.45
C SER A 293 10.49 -12.06 -14.55
N ARG A 294 10.44 -10.81 -14.97
CA ARG A 294 11.48 -10.20 -15.83
C ARG A 294 12.04 -8.94 -15.16
N PRO A 295 13.36 -8.70 -15.24
CA PRO A 295 13.94 -7.46 -14.75
C PRO A 295 13.23 -6.26 -15.35
N TYR A 296 12.97 -5.24 -14.53
CA TYR A 296 12.20 -4.08 -14.93
C TYR A 296 12.59 -2.88 -14.07
N ALA A 297 12.84 -1.75 -14.73
CA ALA A 297 12.96 -0.46 -14.08
C ALA A 297 11.57 0.18 -14.07
N TYR A 298 11.07 0.51 -12.88
CA TYR A 298 9.78 1.17 -12.75
C TYR A 298 9.95 2.68 -12.95
N HIS A 299 9.07 3.28 -13.73
CA HIS A 299 9.04 4.73 -13.99
C HIS A 299 7.62 5.27 -13.76
N PRO A 300 7.47 6.56 -13.40
CA PRO A 300 6.17 7.21 -13.32
C PRO A 300 5.39 7.06 -14.62
N MET A 301 4.08 6.85 -14.49
CA MET A 301 3.23 6.67 -15.66
C MET A 301 2.89 8.00 -16.34
N TYR A 302 2.64 9.05 -15.56
CA TYR A 302 2.04 10.28 -16.05
C TYR A 302 2.97 11.48 -15.96
N ALA A 303 2.83 12.40 -16.89
CA ALA A 303 3.57 13.66 -16.88
C ALA A 303 2.93 14.65 -15.89
N THR A 304 1.61 14.56 -15.72
CA THR A 304 0.83 15.35 -14.77
C THR A 304 0.16 14.49 -13.69
N SER A 305 -0.43 15.13 -12.68
CA SER A 305 -1.35 14.50 -11.74
C SER A 305 -2.66 15.27 -11.78
N ASN A 306 -3.76 14.67 -12.23
CA ASN A 306 -5.09 15.29 -12.29
C ASN A 306 -6.17 14.22 -12.14
N GLU A 307 -7.44 14.61 -12.25
CA GLU A 307 -8.58 13.72 -12.10
C GLU A 307 -8.65 12.58 -13.16
N HIS A 308 -7.85 12.67 -14.22
CA HIS A 308 -7.76 11.69 -15.31
C HIS A 308 -6.57 10.73 -15.18
N THR A 309 -5.57 11.07 -14.38
CA THR A 309 -4.39 10.22 -14.16
C THR A 309 -4.69 9.21 -13.05
N ARG A 310 -4.95 7.96 -13.43
CA ARG A 310 -5.53 6.94 -12.55
C ARG A 310 -4.76 5.63 -12.52
N VAL A 311 -4.90 4.88 -11.43
CA VAL A 311 -4.59 3.44 -11.37
C VAL A 311 -5.91 2.67 -11.43
N PRO A 312 -6.29 2.07 -12.58
CA PRO A 312 -7.66 1.58 -12.79
C PRO A 312 -8.10 0.43 -11.88
N TRP A 313 -7.14 -0.31 -11.31
CA TRP A 313 -7.42 -1.51 -10.53
C TRP A 313 -7.22 -1.34 -9.02
N ALA A 314 -6.51 -0.30 -8.60
CA ALA A 314 -6.23 -0.06 -7.19
C ALA A 314 -7.47 0.50 -6.48
N ALA A 315 -7.60 0.24 -5.18
CA ALA A 315 -8.64 0.87 -4.36
C ALA A 315 -8.53 2.40 -4.43
N HIS A 316 -7.28 2.88 -4.38
CA HIS A 316 -6.89 4.25 -4.66
C HIS A 316 -6.66 4.46 -6.15
N THR A 317 -7.64 5.05 -6.82
CA THR A 317 -7.63 5.22 -8.28
C THR A 317 -6.90 6.48 -8.77
N PHE A 318 -6.00 7.07 -7.97
CA PHE A 318 -5.32 8.34 -8.28
C PHE A 318 -3.85 8.14 -8.64
N ASN A 319 -3.20 9.19 -9.17
CA ASN A 319 -1.75 9.21 -9.41
C ASN A 319 -0.98 9.56 -8.13
N VAL A 320 -0.99 10.83 -7.71
CA VAL A 320 -0.21 11.32 -6.56
C VAL A 320 -1.10 11.52 -5.34
N GLY A 321 -0.72 10.94 -4.20
CA GLY A 321 -1.42 11.10 -2.93
C GLY A 321 -0.69 10.53 -1.72
#